data_AF-A0A432WCK0-F1
#
_entry.id   AF-A0A432WCK0-F1
#
_cell.length_a   1.000
_cell.length_b   1.000
_cell.length_c   1.000
_cell.angle_alpha   90.00
_cell.angle_beta   90.00
_cell.angle_gamma   90.00
#
_symmetry.space_group_name_H-M   'P 1'
#
loop_
_entity.id
_entity.type
_entity.pdbx_description
1 polymer ?
#
loop_
_entity_poly.entity_id
_entity_poly.type
_entity_poly.pdbx_seq_one_letter_code
_entity_poly.pdbx_strand_id
1 'polypeptide(L)'
;MRTLLIILTVVLALALFGPAIFTLAVEGVLALLVPVLVVALLAGVGFFVGAVLLGSTVIGGLIVLGVLLMVGFSVFWPLLLILFVAWLFTRSRTQQA
;
A
#
# COMPACT_ATOMS: atom_id res chain seq x y z
N MET A 1 31.92 12.47 -26.96
CA MET A 1 30.58 12.89 -27.44
C MET A 1 29.47 11.92 -27.02
N ARG A 2 29.66 10.60 -27.13
CA ARG A 2 28.65 9.59 -26.75
C ARG A 2 28.15 9.69 -25.30
N THR A 3 29.05 9.90 -24.34
CA THR A 3 28.71 10.07 -22.92
C THR A 3 27.85 11.33 -22.67
N LEU A 4 28.14 12.42 -23.38
CA LEU A 4 27.40 13.69 -23.25
C LEU A 4 25.97 13.52 -23.81
N LEU A 5 25.81 12.83 -24.94
CA LEU A 5 24.50 12.50 -25.50
C LEU A 5 23.67 11.59 -24.58
N ILE A 6 24.29 10.62 -23.92
CA ILE A 6 23.63 9.73 -22.94
C ILE A 6 23.14 10.53 -21.72
N ILE A 7 23.99 11.39 -21.17
CA ILE A 7 23.61 12.24 -20.03
C ILE A 7 22.45 13.17 -20.43
N LEU A 8 22.53 13.79 -21.62
CA LEU A 8 21.49 14.68 -22.11
C LEU A 8 20.16 13.95 -22.29
N THR A 9 20.17 12.72 -22.83
CA THR A 9 18.95 11.91 -23.00
C THR A 9 18.35 11.47 -21.68
N VAL A 10 19.17 11.10 -20.69
CA VAL A 10 18.69 10.75 -19.34
C VAL A 10 18.05 11.97 -18.66
N VAL A 11 18.67 13.14 -18.75
CA VAL A 11 18.12 14.39 -18.18
C VAL A 11 16.80 14.77 -18.87
N LEU A 12 16.73 14.64 -20.20
CA LEU A 12 15.51 14.94 -20.95
C LEU A 12 14.38 13.95 -20.61
N ALA A 13 14.71 12.66 -20.45
CA ALA A 13 13.77 11.64 -20.01
C ALA A 13 13.27 11.91 -18.57
N LEU A 14 14.14 12.30 -17.65
CA LEU A 14 13.75 12.69 -16.29
C LEU A 14 12.92 13.96 -16.26
N ALA A 15 13.19 14.95 -17.11
CA ALA A 15 12.36 16.15 -17.20
C ALA A 15 10.95 15.84 -17.72
N LEU A 16 10.83 14.92 -18.68
CA LEU A 16 9.55 14.56 -19.29
C LEU A 16 8.73 13.59 -18.42
N PHE A 17 9.38 12.56 -17.88
CA PHE A 17 8.73 11.46 -17.16
C PHE A 17 8.89 11.53 -15.64
N GLY A 18 9.84 12.31 -15.12
CA GLY A 18 10.08 12.47 -13.69
C GLY A 18 8.84 12.90 -12.90
N PRO A 19 8.04 13.89 -13.37
CA PRO A 19 6.79 14.24 -12.73
C PRO A 19 5.81 13.05 -12.68
N ALA A 20 5.66 12.32 -13.78
CA ALA A 20 4.76 11.15 -13.84
C ALA A 20 5.21 10.02 -12.89
N ILE A 21 6.51 9.74 -12.83
CA ILE A 21 7.08 8.72 -11.93
C ILE A 21 6.87 9.14 -10.47
N PHE A 22 7.08 10.42 -10.16
CA PHE A 22 6.88 10.95 -8.82
C PHE A 22 5.40 10.87 -8.40
N THR A 23 4.48 11.26 -9.29
CA THR A 23 3.03 11.15 -9.04
C THR A 23 2.62 9.70 -8.80
N LEU A 24 3.07 8.76 -9.63
CA LEU A 24 2.79 7.33 -9.45
C LEU A 24 3.32 6.79 -8.12
N ALA A 25 4.53 7.22 -7.71
CA ALA A 25 5.09 6.83 -6.43
C ALA A 25 4.26 7.36 -5.25
N VAL A 26 3.85 8.64 -5.32
CA VAL A 26 3.00 9.27 -4.29
C VAL A 26 1.63 8.60 -4.23
N GLU A 27 0.98 8.38 -5.37
CA GLU A 27 -0.30 7.69 -5.46
C GLU A 27 -0.22 6.27 -4.89
N GLY A 28 0.83 5.52 -5.23
CA GLY A 28 1.07 4.18 -4.69
C GLY A 28 1.24 4.17 -3.16
N VAL A 29 1.98 5.14 -2.62
CA VAL A 29 2.15 5.29 -1.17
C VAL A 29 0.83 5.65 -0.50
N LEU A 30 0.07 6.61 -1.04
CA LEU A 30 -1.21 7.03 -0.49
C LEU A 30 -2.26 5.91 -0.56
N ALA A 31 -2.28 5.14 -1.65
CA ALA A 31 -3.15 3.98 -1.83
C ALA A 31 -2.94 2.90 -0.76
N LEU A 32 -1.75 2.82 -0.16
CA LEU A 32 -1.48 1.94 0.98
C LEU A 32 -1.74 2.64 2.31
N LEU A 33 -1.23 3.87 2.49
CA LEU A 33 -1.25 4.58 3.76
C LEU A 33 -2.67 4.92 4.22
N VAL A 34 -3.53 5.40 3.31
CA VAL A 34 -4.89 5.83 3.66
C VAL A 34 -5.71 4.66 4.21
N PRO A 35 -5.75 3.48 3.55
CA PRO A 35 -6.34 2.28 4.13
C PRO A 35 -5.81 1.88 5.50
N VAL A 36 -4.48 1.90 5.69
CA VAL A 36 -3.86 1.52 6.98
C VAL A 36 -4.41 2.44 8.08
N LEU A 37 -4.42 3.75 7.82
CA LEU A 37 -4.88 4.75 8.78
C LEU A 37 -6.37 4.57 9.10
N VAL A 38 -7.21 4.33 8.09
CA VAL A 38 -8.65 4.09 8.30
C VAL A 38 -8.88 2.84 9.15
N VAL A 39 -8.22 1.73 8.83
CA VAL A 39 -8.35 0.48 9.59
C VAL A 39 -7.84 0.67 11.02
N ALA A 40 -6.71 1.35 11.21
CA ALA A 40 -6.14 1.64 12.53
C ALA A 40 -7.07 2.52 13.37
N LEU A 41 -7.68 3.55 12.78
CA LEU A 41 -8.67 4.41 13.45
C LEU A 41 -9.90 3.61 13.87
N LEU A 42 -10.48 2.82 12.97
CA LEU A 42 -11.64 2.00 13.27
C LEU A 42 -11.35 0.95 14.34
N ALA A 43 -10.18 0.30 14.28
CA ALA A 43 -9.73 -0.63 15.29
C ALA A 43 -9.55 0.07 16.65
N GLY A 44 -8.93 1.25 16.67
CA GLY A 44 -8.75 2.05 17.88
C GLY A 44 -10.08 2.47 18.51
N VAL A 45 -11.02 2.97 17.72
CA VAL A 45 -12.38 3.32 18.18
C VAL A 45 -13.12 2.08 18.69
N GLY A 46 -13.07 0.97 17.94
CA GLY A 46 -13.69 -0.29 18.35
C GLY A 46 -13.12 -0.85 19.65
N PHE A 47 -11.80 -0.76 19.83
CA PHE A 47 -11.15 -1.13 21.07
C PHE A 47 -11.58 -0.24 22.22
N PHE A 48 -11.62 1.08 22.02
CA PHE A 48 -12.08 2.04 23.03
C PHE A 48 -13.51 1.72 23.48
N VAL A 49 -14.42 1.44 22.55
CA VAL A 49 -15.79 1.03 22.86
C VAL A 49 -15.82 -0.24 23.70
N GLY A 50 -15.12 -1.30 23.29
CA GLY A 50 -15.15 -2.56 24.03
C GLY A 50 -14.45 -2.50 25.39
N ALA A 51 -13.27 -1.87 25.45
CA ALA A 51 -12.46 -1.83 26.66
C ALA A 51 -12.98 -0.82 27.69
N VAL A 52 -13.42 0.37 27.24
CA VAL A 52 -13.80 1.47 28.14
C VAL A 52 -15.31 1.48 28.39
N LEU A 53 -16.15 1.39 27.36
CA LEU A 53 -17.60 1.47 27.54
C LEU A 53 -18.20 0.15 28.01
N LEU A 54 -17.69 -0.98 27.53
CA LEU A 54 -18.14 -2.31 27.95
C LEU A 54 -17.28 -2.94 29.06
N GLY A 55 -16.24 -2.22 29.51
CA GLY A 55 -15.39 -2.62 30.64
C GLY A 55 -14.59 -3.91 30.42
N SER A 56 -14.43 -4.36 29.17
CA SER A 56 -13.79 -5.64 28.85
C SER A 56 -12.78 -5.52 27.72
N THR A 57 -11.52 -5.73 28.07
CA THR A 57 -10.42 -5.80 27.10
C THR A 57 -10.59 -6.96 26.11
N VAL A 58 -11.24 -8.05 26.52
CA VAL A 58 -11.55 -9.20 25.64
C VAL A 58 -12.56 -8.80 24.57
N ILE A 59 -13.60 -8.06 24.93
CA ILE A 59 -14.61 -7.58 23.97
C ILE A 59 -13.97 -6.55 23.03
N GLY A 60 -13.18 -5.61 23.56
CA GLY A 60 -12.41 -4.67 22.73
C GLY A 60 -11.49 -5.38 21.73
N GLY A 61 -10.79 -6.43 22.17
CA GLY A 61 -9.96 -7.26 21.30
C GLY A 61 -10.75 -7.96 20.19
N LEU A 62 -11.91 -8.53 20.50
CA LEU A 62 -12.77 -9.18 19.50
C LEU A 62 -13.29 -8.19 18.45
N ILE A 63 -13.65 -6.97 18.85
CA ILE A 63 -14.08 -5.92 17.93
C ILE A 63 -12.94 -5.53 16.98
N VAL A 64 -11.72 -5.34 17.51
CA VAL A 64 -10.53 -5.06 16.68
C VAL A 64 -10.28 -6.17 15.67
N LEU A 65 -10.37 -7.43 16.11
CA LEU A 65 -10.19 -8.60 15.26
C LEU A 65 -11.23 -8.64 14.14
N GLY A 66 -12.50 -8.32 14.46
CA GLY A 66 -13.56 -8.17 13.47
C GLY A 66 -13.29 -7.06 12.46
N VAL A 67 -12.82 -5.89 12.90
CA VAL A 67 -12.44 -4.77 12.02
C VAL A 67 -11.30 -5.15 11.09
N LEU A 68 -10.27 -5.83 11.59
CA LEU A 68 -9.15 -6.30 10.76
C LEU A 68 -9.60 -7.34 9.72
N LEU A 69 -10.46 -8.28 10.11
CA LEU A 69 -10.94 -9.33 9.21
C LEU A 69 -11.97 -8.87 8.18
N MET A 70 -12.78 -7.86 8.48
CA MET A 70 -13.80 -7.36 7.55
C MET A 70 -13.26 -6.19 6.72
N VAL A 71 -12.72 -5.17 7.40
CA VAL A 71 -12.27 -3.93 6.76
C VAL A 71 -10.85 -4.10 6.23
N GLY A 72 -9.92 -4.60 7.06
CA GLY A 72 -8.55 -4.87 6.63
C GLY A 72 -8.50 -5.84 5.45
N PHE A 73 -9.36 -6.87 5.45
CA PHE A 73 -9.45 -7.80 4.33
C PHE A 73 -9.94 -7.13 3.05
N SER A 74 -11.01 -6.33 3.10
CA SER A 74 -11.57 -5.67 1.92
C SER A 74 -10.62 -4.70 1.22
N VAL A 75 -9.73 -4.03 1.96
CA VAL A 75 -8.89 -2.98 1.39
C VAL A 75 -7.48 -3.46 1.04
N PHE A 76 -6.87 -4.35 1.83
CA PHE A 76 -5.50 -4.80 1.58
C PHE A 76 -5.42 -5.98 0.60
N TRP A 77 -6.43 -6.85 0.55
CA TRP A 77 -6.36 -8.05 -0.29
C TRP A 77 -6.31 -7.77 -1.79
N PRO A 78 -7.11 -6.84 -2.36
CA PRO A 78 -7.00 -6.54 -3.78
C PRO A 78 -5.60 -6.05 -4.14
N LEU A 79 -4.98 -5.24 -3.27
CA LEU A 79 -3.65 -4.67 -3.46
C LEU A 79 -2.56 -5.76 -3.37
N LEU A 80 -2.65 -6.66 -2.37
CA LEU A 80 -1.78 -7.82 -2.25
C LEU A 80 -1.93 -8.80 -3.42
N LEU A 81 -3.14 -9.02 -3.92
CA LEU A 81 -3.40 -9.84 -5.11
C LEU A 81 -2.75 -9.24 -6.35
N ILE A 82 -2.88 -7.92 -6.57
CA ILE A 82 -2.23 -7.23 -7.69
C ILE A 82 -0.71 -7.35 -7.60
N LEU A 83 -0.13 -7.11 -6.41
CA LEU A 83 1.30 -7.24 -6.19
C LEU A 83 1.78 -8.69 -6.38
N PHE A 84 1.01 -9.68 -5.94
CA PHE A 84 1.32 -11.09 -6.12
C PHE A 84 1.29 -11.49 -7.60
N VAL A 85 0.28 -11.03 -8.34
CA VAL A 85 0.18 -11.25 -9.79
C VAL A 85 1.35 -10.58 -10.51
N ALA A 86 1.67 -9.33 -10.19
CA ALA A 86 2.82 -8.62 -10.74
C ALA A 86 4.15 -9.33 -10.44
N TRP A 87 4.32 -9.85 -9.22
CA TRP A 87 5.48 -10.64 -8.82
C TRP A 87 5.59 -11.94 -9.62
N LEU A 88 4.47 -12.64 -9.85
CA LEU A 88 4.43 -13.90 -10.59
C LEU A 88 4.84 -13.71 -12.06
N PHE A 89 4.40 -12.62 -12.69
CA PHE A 89 4.76 -12.26 -14.07
C PHE A 89 6.18 -11.72 -14.21
N THR A 90 6.73 -11.04 -13.19
CA THR A 90 8.12 -10.55 -13.23
C THR A 90 9.11 -11.69 -12.97
N ARG A 91 8.81 -12.63 -12.06
CA ARG A 91 9.66 -13.79 -11.77
C ARG A 91 9.91 -14.66 -13.00
N SER A 92 8.90 -14.88 -13.82
CA SER A 92 8.99 -15.70 -15.02
C SER A 92 9.86 -15.05 -16.12
N ARG A 93 9.89 -13.71 -16.21
CA ARG A 93 10.80 -12.99 -17.13
C ARG A 93 12.26 -13.07 -16.71
N THR A 94 12.56 -13.00 -15.42
CA THR A 94 13.94 -13.10 -14.91
C THR A 94 14.56 -14.49 -15.03
N GLN A 95 13.77 -15.55 -15.24
CA GLN A 95 14.28 -16.91 -15.45
C GLN A 95 14.51 -17.27 -16.93
N GLN A 96 14.01 -16.45 -17.86
CA GLN A 96 14.12 -16.67 -19.31
C GLN A 96 15.14 -15.75 -20.01
N ALA A 97 15.77 -14.83 -19.26
CA ALA A 97 16.86 -13.97 -19.71
C ALA A 97 18.19 -14.48 -19.18
#